data_AF-A0A7U2I1V9-F1
#
_entry.id   AF-A0A7U2I1V9-F1
#
_cell.length_a   1.000
_cell.length_b   1.000
_cell.length_c   1.000
_cell.angle_alpha   90.00
_cell.angle_beta   90.00
_cell.angle_gamma   90.00
#
_symmetry.space_group_name_H-M   'P 1'
#
loop_
_entity.id
_entity.type
_entity.pdbx_description
1 polymer ?
#
loop_
_entity_poly.entity_id
_entity_poly.type
_entity_poly.pdbx_seq_one_letter_code
_entity_poly.pdbx_strand_id
1 'polypeptide(L)'
;MGANQSRPSDAAINEKLIERLQALHIKDEQRSTSEKDGFVVVGGEAPPKYTPITRYQQNVSAAAVEEWEKELMEDPKNRLALAALSSNNANAVLSSRSAVISDTQKFNIKIPLEGSPITNQAQSGRCWLFASTNVFRVAIMKKYKLSEFQLSQAYLFYWDKIEKANYFLESILDTTSEEIDSRLTQALMESPVSDGGQWDMVVNLIAKYGLVPHSLYPDSFNASSSSTMDRLITTKLREDAVRLRSIATSNASVEVKKATISNEKEKMLKEIHLILTLMLGPPPPPNAAFTWEYYDKDNNLCTLRTRPTAFAKELSDSRTVRALGGTDVHQLFSLVNDPRNPYNRLLSVKRLGNVYGGRPVTYVNVDMKTIKEACIAMLKRGIPVFFGSDVGKYSDSTKGIMDTALYEYELGFNIKLGMSKAERLQTGESQMTHAMVLTAVHVVDGKPVRWRVENSWSDRVGDKGYFVMSDAWMDEFVYQAVVDPSVVSSAVKKVLEQKPKMLELWDPMGALA
;
A
#
# COMPACT_ATOMS: atom_id res chain seq x y z
N MET A 1 -73.15 -62.23 18.95
CA MET A 1 -71.74 -62.16 19.41
C MET A 1 -71.22 -60.78 19.09
N GLY A 2 -71.09 -59.90 20.09
CA GLY A 2 -70.51 -58.57 19.94
C GLY A 2 -69.31 -58.45 20.88
N ALA A 3 -68.14 -58.13 20.32
CA ALA A 3 -66.88 -58.00 21.06
C ALA A 3 -66.60 -56.52 21.33
N ASN A 4 -66.54 -56.13 22.60
CA ASN A 4 -66.06 -54.82 23.03
C ASN A 4 -64.53 -54.88 23.17
N GLN A 5 -63.82 -54.10 22.37
CA GLN A 5 -62.38 -53.87 22.51
C GLN A 5 -62.14 -52.68 23.46
N SER A 6 -61.39 -52.93 24.52
CA SER A 6 -60.96 -51.97 25.55
C SER A 6 -59.89 -51.02 25.00
N ARG A 7 -60.07 -49.72 25.26
CA ARG A 7 -59.08 -48.66 24.96
C ARG A 7 -57.89 -48.76 25.92
N PRO A 8 -56.65 -48.49 25.46
CA PRO A 8 -55.47 -48.44 26.33
C PRO A 8 -55.58 -47.24 27.30
N SER A 9 -55.02 -47.39 28.51
CA SER A 9 -55.05 -46.36 29.55
C SER A 9 -54.10 -45.19 29.24
N ASP A 10 -54.44 -44.00 29.72
CA ASP A 10 -53.67 -42.76 29.49
C ASP A 10 -52.21 -42.84 29.97
N ALA A 11 -51.92 -43.70 30.95
CA ALA A 11 -50.57 -43.97 31.43
C ALA A 11 -49.69 -44.61 30.34
N ALA A 12 -50.23 -45.56 29.57
CA ALA A 12 -49.51 -46.24 28.48
C ALA A 12 -49.28 -45.33 27.27
N ILE A 13 -50.08 -44.27 27.12
CA ILE A 13 -49.92 -43.26 26.07
C ILE A 13 -48.81 -42.28 26.45
N ASN A 14 -48.74 -41.86 27.71
CA ASN A 14 -47.68 -40.95 28.20
C ASN A 14 -46.30 -41.61 28.21
N GLU A 15 -46.20 -42.89 28.57
CA GLU A 15 -44.92 -43.60 28.59
C GLU A 15 -44.32 -43.74 27.18
N LYS A 16 -45.16 -44.05 26.16
CA LYS A 16 -44.75 -44.06 24.74
C LYS A 16 -44.42 -42.67 24.19
N LEU A 17 -44.99 -41.61 24.75
CA LEU A 17 -44.66 -40.24 24.35
C LEU A 17 -43.28 -39.83 24.89
N ILE A 18 -42.95 -40.23 26.12
CA ILE A 18 -41.65 -39.99 26.74
C ILE A 18 -40.54 -40.76 26.01
N GLU A 19 -40.76 -42.03 25.67
CA GLU A 19 -39.81 -42.82 24.86
C GLU A 19 -39.58 -42.22 23.47
N ARG A 20 -40.63 -41.69 22.81
CA ARG A 20 -40.50 -41.00 21.53
C ARG A 20 -39.74 -39.67 21.64
N LEU A 21 -39.91 -38.93 22.72
CA LEU A 21 -39.18 -37.68 22.98
C LEU A 21 -37.70 -37.94 23.32
N GLN A 22 -37.39 -39.03 24.01
CA GLN A 22 -36.01 -39.46 24.25
C GLN A 22 -35.33 -39.99 22.98
N ALA A 23 -36.05 -40.72 22.12
CA ALA A 23 -35.54 -41.17 20.83
C ALA A 23 -35.30 -40.02 19.82
N LEU A 24 -36.02 -38.90 19.96
CA LEU A 24 -35.78 -37.67 19.21
C LEU A 24 -34.52 -36.94 19.70
N HIS A 25 -34.27 -36.90 21.02
CA HIS A 25 -33.05 -36.31 21.59
C HIS A 25 -31.77 -37.07 21.19
N ILE A 26 -31.80 -38.41 21.11
CA ILE A 26 -30.63 -39.21 20.73
C ILE A 26 -30.30 -39.06 19.23
N LYS A 27 -31.28 -38.69 18.39
CA LYS A 27 -31.05 -38.46 16.95
C LYS A 27 -30.40 -37.12 16.61
N ASP A 28 -30.50 -36.13 17.48
CA ASP A 28 -29.82 -34.84 17.28
C ASP A 28 -28.32 -34.90 17.64
N GLU A 29 -27.88 -35.84 18.48
CA GLU A 29 -26.46 -36.00 18.85
C GLU A 29 -25.59 -36.74 17.81
N GLN A 30 -26.17 -37.30 16.74
CA GLN A 30 -25.43 -38.08 15.72
C GLN A 30 -25.56 -37.55 14.29
N ARG A 31 -25.68 -36.22 14.09
CA ARG A 31 -25.38 -35.61 12.79
C ARG A 31 -23.94 -35.14 12.74
N SER A 32 -23.06 -35.99 12.21
CA SER A 32 -21.78 -35.54 11.67
C SER A 32 -22.05 -34.65 10.46
N THR A 33 -21.86 -33.34 10.59
CA THR A 33 -21.88 -32.40 9.47
C THR A 33 -20.46 -32.18 8.95
N SER A 34 -20.30 -32.42 7.66
CA SER A 34 -19.08 -32.20 6.90
C SER A 34 -18.72 -30.71 6.83
N GLU A 35 -17.42 -30.45 6.68
CA GLU A 35 -16.86 -29.15 6.31
C GLU A 35 -17.57 -28.53 5.10
N LYS A 36 -17.72 -27.20 5.14
CA LYS A 36 -18.44 -26.30 4.23
C LYS A 36 -19.91 -26.10 4.61
N ASP A 37 -20.16 -25.09 5.43
CA ASP A 37 -21.17 -24.07 5.13
C ASP A 37 -21.01 -22.88 6.10
N GLY A 38 -21.16 -21.67 5.57
CA GLY A 38 -21.07 -20.43 6.33
C GLY A 38 -22.20 -20.34 7.35
N PHE A 39 -21.88 -19.84 8.54
CA PHE A 39 -22.87 -19.61 9.59
C PHE A 39 -23.83 -18.51 9.15
N VAL A 40 -25.10 -18.87 8.92
CA VAL A 40 -26.22 -17.92 8.92
C VAL A 40 -26.69 -17.80 10.36
N VAL A 41 -26.41 -16.65 11.00
CA VAL A 41 -26.99 -16.33 12.30
C VAL A 41 -28.46 -16.00 12.08
N VAL A 42 -29.34 -16.91 12.48
CA VAL A 42 -30.78 -16.62 12.59
C VAL A 42 -30.94 -15.75 13.84
N GLY A 43 -31.44 -14.52 13.68
CA GLY A 43 -31.55 -13.54 14.75
C GLY A 43 -32.32 -14.08 15.95
N GLY A 44 -31.63 -14.26 17.07
CA GLY A 44 -32.21 -14.67 18.35
C GLY A 44 -31.34 -15.63 19.19
N GLU A 45 -30.40 -16.34 18.58
CA GLU A 45 -29.52 -17.24 19.32
C GLU A 45 -28.29 -16.51 19.86
N ALA A 46 -28.04 -16.66 21.17
CA ALA A 46 -26.82 -16.17 21.79
C ALA A 46 -25.60 -16.74 21.04
N PRO A 47 -24.54 -15.95 20.82
CA PRO A 47 -23.35 -16.45 20.14
C PRO A 47 -22.85 -17.72 20.85
N PRO A 48 -22.38 -18.73 20.09
CA PRO A 48 -21.96 -19.99 20.66
C PRO A 48 -20.94 -19.75 21.77
N LYS A 49 -21.21 -20.27 22.97
CA LYS A 49 -20.27 -20.15 24.09
C LYS A 49 -18.99 -20.88 23.68
N TYR A 50 -17.91 -20.13 23.52
CA TYR A 50 -16.58 -20.72 23.32
C TYR A 50 -16.26 -21.64 24.49
N THR A 51 -16.26 -22.94 24.22
CA THR A 51 -15.79 -23.95 25.16
C THR A 51 -14.40 -24.34 24.70
N PRO A 52 -13.34 -23.99 25.45
CA PRO A 52 -11.99 -24.31 25.02
C PRO A 52 -11.81 -25.82 24.93
N ILE A 53 -11.07 -26.26 23.92
CA ILE A 53 -10.79 -27.69 23.65
C ILE A 53 -10.00 -28.31 24.81
N THR A 54 -9.23 -27.51 25.55
CA THR A 54 -8.45 -27.91 26.72
C THR A 54 -8.76 -27.00 27.91
N ARG A 55 -8.78 -27.57 29.12
CA ARG A 55 -8.86 -26.76 30.35
C ARG A 55 -7.52 -26.05 30.54
N TYR A 56 -7.54 -24.73 30.48
CA TYR A 56 -6.44 -23.85 30.84
C TYR A 56 -6.98 -22.67 31.65
N GLN A 57 -6.08 -21.97 32.34
CA GLN A 57 -6.43 -20.78 33.09
C GLN A 57 -6.82 -19.65 32.12
N GLN A 58 -8.11 -19.27 32.13
CA GLN A 58 -8.64 -18.25 31.23
C GLN A 58 -8.40 -16.82 31.72
N ASN A 59 -8.21 -16.63 33.03
CA ASN A 59 -8.00 -15.33 33.66
C ASN A 59 -6.55 -15.15 34.11
N VAL A 60 -6.02 -13.94 33.99
CA VAL A 60 -4.70 -13.60 34.53
C VAL A 60 -4.76 -13.55 36.06
N SER A 61 -3.90 -14.30 36.75
CA SER A 61 -3.82 -14.31 38.22
C SER A 61 -2.84 -13.26 38.71
N ALA A 62 -3.27 -12.39 39.64
CA ALA A 62 -2.40 -11.41 40.27
C ALA A 62 -1.22 -12.06 41.00
N ALA A 63 -1.47 -13.14 41.75
CA ALA A 63 -0.43 -13.88 42.45
C ALA A 63 0.61 -14.51 41.50
N ALA A 64 0.17 -14.96 40.32
CA ALA A 64 1.09 -15.50 39.32
C ALA A 64 1.96 -14.38 38.70
N VAL A 65 1.38 -13.22 38.41
CA VAL A 65 2.11 -12.07 37.87
C VAL A 65 3.15 -11.54 38.86
N GLU A 66 2.82 -11.45 40.16
CA GLU A 66 3.78 -11.06 41.21
C GLU A 66 4.97 -12.03 41.29
N GLU A 67 4.73 -13.33 41.10
CA GLU A 67 5.80 -14.33 41.11
C GLU A 67 6.68 -14.23 39.86
N TRP A 68 6.10 -14.07 38.67
CA TRP A 68 6.85 -13.85 37.44
C TRP A 68 7.72 -12.58 37.50
N GLU A 69 7.23 -11.51 38.12
CA GLU A 69 8.01 -10.28 38.32
C GLU A 69 9.22 -10.52 39.20
N LYS A 70 9.05 -11.24 40.32
CA LYS A 70 10.17 -11.60 41.20
C LYS A 70 11.21 -12.41 40.45
N GLU A 71 10.79 -13.47 39.75
CA GLU A 71 11.68 -14.32 38.94
C GLU A 71 12.41 -13.51 37.87
N LEU A 72 11.71 -12.62 37.15
CA LEU A 72 12.30 -11.75 36.14
C LEU A 72 13.41 -10.86 36.70
N MET A 73 13.22 -10.35 37.92
CA MET A 73 14.12 -9.39 38.58
C MET A 73 15.35 -10.03 39.23
N GLU A 74 15.40 -11.37 39.34
CA GLU A 74 16.61 -12.08 39.76
C GLU A 74 17.75 -11.89 38.75
N ASP A 75 17.44 -11.81 37.45
CA ASP A 75 18.42 -11.59 36.40
C ASP A 75 18.95 -10.13 36.42
N PRO A 76 20.27 -9.92 36.69
CA PRO A 76 20.87 -8.59 36.64
C PRO A 76 20.73 -7.91 35.27
N LYS A 77 20.69 -8.66 34.16
CA LYS A 77 20.48 -8.12 32.81
C LYS A 77 19.10 -7.47 32.70
N ASN A 78 18.05 -8.11 33.24
CA ASN A 78 16.70 -7.55 33.22
C ASN A 78 16.59 -6.29 34.10
N ARG A 79 17.25 -6.27 35.27
CA ARG A 79 17.33 -5.07 36.12
C ARG A 79 18.07 -3.91 35.43
N LEU A 80 19.16 -4.21 34.71
CA LEU A 80 19.87 -3.22 33.89
C LEU A 80 18.97 -2.70 32.74
N ALA A 81 18.30 -3.60 32.04
CA ALA A 81 17.36 -3.25 30.97
C ALA A 81 16.23 -2.35 31.50
N LEU A 82 15.64 -2.69 32.65
CA LEU A 82 14.63 -1.85 33.31
C LEU A 82 15.16 -0.45 33.62
N ALA A 83 16.35 -0.34 34.21
CA ALA A 83 16.97 0.95 34.52
C ALA A 83 17.20 1.81 33.26
N ALA A 84 17.68 1.20 32.17
CA ALA A 84 17.92 1.91 30.91
C ALA A 84 16.62 2.28 30.19
N LEU A 85 15.68 1.34 30.06
CA LEU A 85 14.45 1.49 29.28
C LEU A 85 13.40 2.37 30.00
N SER A 86 13.42 2.45 31.32
CA SER A 86 12.48 3.30 32.10
C SER A 86 12.64 4.79 31.84
N SER A 87 13.80 5.23 31.34
CA SER A 87 14.12 6.65 31.12
C SER A 87 14.47 6.99 29.67
N ASN A 88 14.49 6.00 28.76
CA ASN A 88 14.94 6.17 27.37
C ASN A 88 14.05 5.42 26.38
N ASN A 89 14.06 5.87 25.13
CA ASN A 89 13.42 5.14 24.04
C ASN A 89 14.10 3.78 23.80
N ALA A 90 13.32 2.71 23.70
CA ALA A 90 13.85 1.35 23.55
C ALA A 90 14.75 1.16 22.32
N ASN A 91 14.40 1.76 21.18
CA ASN A 91 15.18 1.66 19.96
C ASN A 91 16.53 2.38 20.07
N ALA A 92 16.58 3.47 20.83
CA ALA A 92 17.83 4.18 21.08
C ALA A 92 18.77 3.35 21.97
N VAL A 93 18.23 2.68 23.00
CA VAL A 93 18.98 1.81 23.92
C VAL A 93 19.47 0.55 23.21
N LEU A 94 18.62 -0.07 22.41
CA LEU A 94 18.86 -1.35 21.75
C LEU A 94 19.42 -1.22 20.32
N SER A 95 19.88 -0.03 19.93
CA SER A 95 20.45 0.19 18.60
C SER A 95 21.79 -0.55 18.44
N SER A 96 21.92 -1.37 17.41
CA SER A 96 23.13 -2.11 17.10
C SER A 96 24.21 -1.21 16.50
N ARG A 97 25.32 -1.04 17.23
CA ARG A 97 26.47 -0.29 16.73
C ARG A 97 27.16 -1.00 15.55
N SER A 98 27.14 -2.33 15.50
CA SER A 98 27.79 -3.08 14.42
C SER A 98 27.08 -2.88 13.08
N ALA A 99 25.74 -2.93 13.06
CA ALA A 99 24.92 -2.62 11.88
C ALA A 99 25.22 -1.21 11.35
N VAL A 100 25.28 -0.23 12.24
CA VAL A 100 25.59 1.17 11.89
C VAL A 100 26.98 1.32 11.25
N ILE A 101 27.97 0.55 11.71
CA ILE A 101 29.33 0.60 11.16
C ILE A 101 29.41 -0.09 9.77
N SER A 102 28.67 -1.18 9.55
CA SER A 102 28.68 -1.91 8.28
C SER A 102 27.97 -1.16 7.14
N ASP A 103 26.94 -0.39 7.47
CA ASP A 103 26.08 0.30 6.51
C ASP A 103 26.67 1.63 6.02
N THR A 104 27.73 1.51 5.22
CA THR A 104 28.41 2.65 4.61
C THR A 104 27.78 3.07 3.27
N GLN A 105 27.79 4.37 2.99
CA GLN A 105 27.29 4.97 1.74
C GLN A 105 28.22 4.78 0.51
N LYS A 106 28.96 3.67 0.47
CA LYS A 106 29.91 3.33 -0.60
C LYS A 106 29.39 2.15 -1.42
N PHE A 107 29.21 2.36 -2.72
CA PHE A 107 28.60 1.40 -3.65
C PHE A 107 29.46 1.26 -4.91
N ASN A 108 29.53 0.05 -5.49
CA ASN A 108 30.34 -0.22 -6.68
C ASN A 108 29.55 -0.20 -8.00
N ILE A 109 28.23 -0.28 -7.93
CA ILE A 109 27.33 -0.06 -9.06
C ILE A 109 26.42 1.09 -8.70
N LYS A 110 26.57 2.24 -9.36
CA LYS A 110 25.81 3.46 -9.11
C LYS A 110 25.33 4.05 -10.43
N ILE A 111 24.11 4.58 -10.48
CA ILE A 111 23.62 5.29 -11.66
C ILE A 111 24.49 6.54 -11.93
N PRO A 112 24.73 6.91 -13.19
CA PRO A 112 25.65 8.00 -13.52
C PRO A 112 25.10 9.39 -13.15
N LEU A 113 23.79 9.52 -12.97
CA LEU A 113 23.12 10.75 -12.59
C LEU A 113 22.03 10.43 -11.57
N GLU A 114 22.26 10.85 -10.33
CA GLU A 114 21.22 10.93 -9.31
C GLU A 114 20.42 12.23 -9.46
N GLY A 115 19.18 12.23 -8.98
CA GLY A 115 18.33 13.42 -9.04
C GLY A 115 18.78 14.49 -8.05
N SER A 116 18.64 15.77 -8.44
CA SER A 116 18.86 16.93 -7.59
C SER A 116 17.80 18.00 -7.89
N PRO A 117 17.35 18.79 -6.90
CA PRO A 117 17.62 18.65 -5.46
C PRO A 117 16.93 17.42 -4.86
N ILE A 118 17.28 17.08 -3.62
CA ILE A 118 16.53 16.08 -2.84
C ILE A 118 15.13 16.62 -2.55
N THR A 119 14.15 15.74 -2.71
CA THR A 119 12.75 16.09 -2.61
C THR A 119 12.21 15.93 -1.19
N ASN A 120 11.13 16.62 -0.86
CA ASN A 120 10.47 16.52 0.45
C ASN A 120 8.94 16.49 0.29
N GLN A 121 8.31 15.36 0.63
CA GLN A 121 6.84 15.23 0.63
C GLN A 121 6.20 15.90 1.86
N ALA A 122 7.00 16.24 2.88
CA ALA A 122 6.55 16.80 4.15
C ALA A 122 5.45 15.95 4.81
N GLN A 123 4.39 16.57 5.34
CA GLN A 123 3.29 15.91 6.05
C GLN A 123 2.18 15.49 5.08
N SER A 124 2.53 14.70 4.07
CA SER A 124 1.58 14.11 3.12
C SER A 124 2.04 12.70 2.71
N GLY A 125 1.11 11.81 2.38
CA GLY A 125 1.36 10.44 1.92
C GLY A 125 1.69 10.34 0.43
N ARG A 126 2.39 11.35 -0.12
CA ARG A 126 2.67 11.46 -1.57
C ARG A 126 3.92 10.70 -2.03
N CYS A 127 4.50 9.84 -1.18
CA CYS A 127 5.76 9.14 -1.44
C CYS A 127 5.82 8.48 -2.82
N TRP A 128 4.73 7.85 -3.25
CA TRP A 128 4.61 7.18 -4.55
C TRP A 128 4.69 8.16 -5.74
N LEU A 129 4.13 9.36 -5.62
CA LEU A 129 4.28 10.44 -6.62
C LEU A 129 5.72 10.94 -6.66
N PHE A 130 6.34 11.15 -5.49
CA PHE A 130 7.74 11.57 -5.39
C PHE A 130 8.70 10.52 -5.95
N ALA A 131 8.58 9.26 -5.54
CA ALA A 131 9.42 8.18 -6.04
C ALA A 131 9.27 8.00 -7.56
N SER A 132 8.04 8.05 -8.09
CA SER A 132 7.81 7.92 -9.53
C SER A 132 8.41 9.11 -10.31
N THR A 133 8.18 10.33 -9.83
CA THR A 133 8.78 11.52 -10.47
C THR A 133 10.30 11.60 -10.29
N ASN A 134 10.86 11.02 -9.23
CA ASN A 134 12.32 10.87 -9.04
C ASN A 134 12.93 9.86 -10.03
N VAL A 135 12.18 8.85 -10.46
CA VAL A 135 12.58 8.00 -11.59
C VAL A 135 12.51 8.78 -12.90
N PHE A 136 11.39 9.45 -13.19
CA PHE A 136 11.19 10.17 -14.46
C PHE A 136 12.14 11.34 -14.65
N ARG A 137 12.46 12.09 -13.58
CA ARG A 137 13.32 13.27 -13.68
C ARG A 137 14.72 12.95 -14.18
N VAL A 138 15.26 11.76 -13.88
CA VAL A 138 16.58 11.35 -14.40
C VAL A 138 16.57 11.32 -15.93
N ALA A 139 15.46 10.89 -16.55
CA ALA A 139 15.26 10.90 -17.99
C ALA A 139 15.29 12.34 -18.55
N ILE A 140 14.50 13.22 -17.93
CA ILE A 140 14.34 14.62 -18.34
C ILE A 140 15.65 15.39 -18.15
N MET A 141 16.34 15.20 -17.01
CA MET A 141 17.63 15.81 -16.73
C MET A 141 18.69 15.40 -17.75
N LYS A 142 18.72 14.13 -18.17
CA LYS A 142 19.64 13.68 -19.24
C LYS A 142 19.28 14.32 -20.58
N LYS A 143 17.99 14.33 -20.95
CA LYS A 143 17.50 14.88 -22.22
C LYS A 143 17.83 16.37 -22.38
N TYR A 144 17.54 17.15 -21.35
CA TYR A 144 17.67 18.61 -21.34
C TYR A 144 18.98 19.10 -20.74
N LYS A 145 19.91 18.18 -20.43
CA LYS A 145 21.20 18.48 -19.81
C LYS A 145 21.05 19.36 -18.57
N LEU A 146 20.21 18.97 -17.62
CA LEU A 146 19.92 19.75 -16.40
C LEU A 146 20.82 19.29 -15.25
N SER A 147 21.34 20.24 -14.46
CA SER A 147 22.01 19.96 -13.18
C SER A 147 21.00 19.65 -12.08
N GLU A 148 19.89 20.39 -12.06
CA GLU A 148 18.81 20.28 -11.08
C GLU A 148 17.45 20.34 -11.76
N PHE A 149 16.52 19.47 -11.35
CA PHE A 149 15.17 19.45 -11.89
C PHE A 149 14.21 18.68 -10.98
N GLN A 150 12.97 19.19 -10.91
CA GLN A 150 11.84 18.50 -10.31
C GLN A 150 10.63 18.59 -11.23
N LEU A 151 9.88 17.49 -11.30
CA LEU A 151 8.51 17.50 -11.80
C LEU A 151 7.59 17.97 -10.66
N SER A 152 6.45 18.59 -11.00
CA SER A 152 5.46 18.98 -10.00
C SER A 152 4.72 17.75 -9.47
N GLN A 153 4.98 17.40 -8.21
CA GLN A 153 4.24 16.37 -7.49
C GLN A 153 2.85 16.88 -7.10
N ALA A 154 2.71 18.16 -6.74
CA ALA A 154 1.43 18.82 -6.51
C ALA A 154 0.48 18.73 -7.71
N TYR A 155 1.01 18.80 -8.94
CA TYR A 155 0.21 18.70 -10.17
C TYR A 155 -0.48 17.34 -10.26
N LEU A 156 0.28 16.26 -10.08
CA LEU A 156 -0.26 14.91 -10.08
C LEU A 156 -1.20 14.69 -8.88
N PHE A 157 -0.85 15.24 -7.72
CA PHE A 157 -1.65 15.14 -6.51
C PHE A 157 -3.04 15.75 -6.65
N TYR A 158 -3.15 16.93 -7.28
CA TYR A 158 -4.43 17.56 -7.58
C TYR A 158 -5.33 16.63 -8.40
N TRP A 159 -4.81 16.10 -9.51
CA TRP A 159 -5.57 15.25 -10.41
C TRP A 159 -5.91 13.89 -9.79
N ASP A 160 -5.00 13.34 -8.99
CA ASP A 160 -5.25 12.10 -8.25
C ASP A 160 -6.42 12.23 -7.28
N LYS A 161 -6.48 13.32 -6.50
CA LYS A 161 -7.56 13.53 -5.52
C LYS A 161 -8.95 13.61 -6.16
N ILE A 162 -9.09 14.36 -7.25
CA ILE A 162 -10.39 14.49 -7.95
C ILE A 162 -10.78 13.19 -8.65
N GLU A 163 -9.81 12.45 -9.19
CA GLU A 163 -10.07 11.14 -9.82
C GLU A 163 -10.47 10.10 -8.78
N LYS A 164 -9.75 10.00 -7.65
CA LYS A 164 -10.13 9.12 -6.54
C LYS A 164 -11.51 9.46 -6.00
N ALA A 165 -11.86 10.73 -5.88
CA ALA A 165 -13.21 11.14 -5.50
C ALA A 165 -14.25 10.57 -6.48
N ASN A 166 -14.03 10.71 -7.79
CA ASN A 166 -14.93 10.11 -8.79
C ASN A 166 -14.96 8.58 -8.72
N TYR A 167 -13.80 7.93 -8.59
CA TYR A 167 -13.65 6.49 -8.49
C TYR A 167 -14.40 5.91 -7.28
N PHE A 168 -14.35 6.62 -6.15
CA PHE A 168 -15.12 6.30 -4.96
C PHE A 168 -16.62 6.41 -5.24
N LEU A 169 -17.11 7.50 -5.85
CA LEU A 169 -18.54 7.65 -6.16
C LEU A 169 -19.04 6.54 -7.11
N GLU A 170 -18.25 6.14 -8.10
CA GLU A 170 -18.57 4.98 -8.94
C GLU A 170 -18.55 3.68 -8.14
N SER A 171 -17.57 3.49 -7.25
CA SER A 171 -17.50 2.31 -6.40
C SER A 171 -18.71 2.17 -5.48
N ILE A 172 -19.26 3.27 -4.98
CA ILE A 172 -20.47 3.29 -4.17
C ILE A 172 -21.71 2.91 -4.98
N LEU A 173 -21.81 3.37 -6.23
CA LEU A 173 -22.90 2.99 -7.13
C LEU A 173 -22.81 1.50 -7.51
N ASP A 174 -21.60 0.99 -7.68
CA ASP A 174 -21.34 -0.42 -7.95
C ASP A 174 -21.58 -1.35 -6.75
N THR A 175 -21.78 -0.81 -5.54
CA THR A 175 -22.01 -1.59 -4.30
C THR A 175 -23.34 -1.24 -3.63
N THR A 176 -24.33 -0.70 -4.36
CA THR A 176 -25.64 -0.37 -3.78
C THR A 176 -26.39 -1.58 -3.24
N SER A 177 -26.05 -2.79 -3.70
CA SER A 177 -26.60 -4.06 -3.19
C SER A 177 -25.98 -4.52 -1.86
N GLU A 178 -24.82 -3.99 -1.48
CA GLU A 178 -24.16 -4.30 -0.21
C GLU A 178 -24.76 -3.44 0.91
N GLU A 179 -24.83 -3.97 2.14
CA GLU A 179 -25.21 -3.17 3.30
C GLU A 179 -24.19 -2.07 3.59
N ILE A 180 -24.65 -0.97 4.22
CA ILE A 180 -23.80 0.19 4.48
C ILE A 180 -22.69 -0.12 5.51
N ASP A 181 -22.95 -1.02 6.44
CA ASP A 181 -22.04 -1.51 7.48
C ASP A 181 -21.27 -2.77 7.07
N SER A 182 -21.46 -3.27 5.84
CA SER A 182 -20.67 -4.37 5.30
C SER A 182 -19.18 -4.01 5.25
N ARG A 183 -18.31 -5.03 5.36
CA ARG A 183 -16.86 -4.85 5.31
C ARG A 183 -16.40 -4.10 4.05
N LEU A 184 -16.99 -4.38 2.90
CA LEU A 184 -16.64 -3.73 1.64
C LEU A 184 -17.03 -2.25 1.63
N THR A 185 -18.27 -1.92 2.02
CA THR A 185 -18.71 -0.52 2.06
C THR A 185 -17.92 0.27 3.09
N GLN A 186 -17.66 -0.29 4.28
CA GLN A 186 -16.84 0.37 5.30
C GLN A 186 -15.40 0.58 4.84
N ALA A 187 -14.78 -0.39 4.15
CA ALA A 187 -13.44 -0.24 3.59
C ALA A 187 -13.37 0.87 2.52
N LEU A 188 -14.39 1.00 1.66
CA LEU A 188 -14.48 2.12 0.70
C LEU A 188 -14.61 3.49 1.41
N MET A 189 -15.35 3.52 2.53
CA MET A 189 -15.61 4.74 3.31
C MET A 189 -14.44 5.14 4.21
N GLU A 190 -13.55 4.21 4.56
CA GLU A 190 -12.44 4.42 5.48
C GLU A 190 -11.50 5.51 4.97
N SER A 191 -11.06 5.40 3.71
CA SER A 191 -10.08 6.31 3.09
C SER A 191 -10.34 6.53 1.59
N PRO A 192 -11.47 7.16 1.21
CA PRO A 192 -11.91 7.29 -0.19
C PRO A 192 -10.96 8.13 -1.06
N VAL A 193 -10.19 9.02 -0.42
CA VAL A 193 -9.23 9.91 -1.07
C VAL A 193 -7.90 9.92 -0.32
N SER A 194 -7.39 8.75 0.13
CA SER A 194 -6.05 8.70 0.74
C SER A 194 -5.00 9.32 -0.18
N ASP A 195 -3.93 9.88 0.39
CA ASP A 195 -2.79 10.37 -0.40
C ASP A 195 -2.10 9.27 -1.19
N GLY A 196 -2.08 8.05 -0.65
CA GLY A 196 -1.29 6.94 -1.15
C GLY A 196 -1.76 6.35 -2.46
N GLY A 197 -0.85 5.71 -3.19
CA GLY A 197 -1.17 5.14 -4.49
C GLY A 197 -0.17 4.10 -4.95
N GLN A 198 -0.23 3.80 -6.24
CA GLN A 198 0.51 2.73 -6.88
C GLN A 198 1.08 3.16 -8.22
N TRP A 199 2.06 2.41 -8.75
CA TRP A 199 2.71 2.75 -10.02
C TRP A 199 1.72 2.92 -11.18
N ASP A 200 0.81 1.96 -11.37
CA ASP A 200 -0.20 2.03 -12.44
C ASP A 200 -1.15 3.23 -12.28
N MET A 201 -1.39 3.68 -11.05
CA MET A 201 -2.16 4.89 -10.77
C MET A 201 -1.42 6.15 -11.24
N VAL A 202 -0.09 6.20 -11.17
CA VAL A 202 0.71 7.30 -11.74
C VAL A 202 0.65 7.26 -13.26
N VAL A 203 0.77 6.07 -13.85
CA VAL A 203 0.67 5.87 -15.30
C VAL A 203 -0.67 6.41 -15.83
N ASN A 204 -1.78 6.13 -15.13
CA ASN A 204 -3.10 6.66 -15.46
C ASN A 204 -3.13 8.20 -15.45
N LEU A 205 -2.56 8.83 -14.41
CA LEU A 205 -2.53 10.29 -14.29
C LEU A 205 -1.69 10.93 -15.40
N ILE A 206 -0.50 10.37 -15.68
CA ILE A 206 0.39 10.89 -16.72
C ILE A 206 -0.23 10.74 -18.10
N ALA A 207 -0.90 9.60 -18.37
CA ALA A 207 -1.56 9.38 -19.64
C ALA A 207 -2.70 10.39 -19.89
N LYS A 208 -3.47 10.75 -18.84
CA LYS A 208 -4.63 11.63 -18.94
C LYS A 208 -4.29 13.12 -18.82
N TYR A 209 -3.42 13.48 -17.89
CA TYR A 209 -3.15 14.86 -17.49
C TYR A 209 -1.74 15.32 -17.86
N GLY A 210 -0.80 14.40 -18.01
CA GLY A 210 0.58 14.71 -18.36
C GLY A 210 1.44 15.12 -17.17
N LEU A 211 2.48 15.89 -17.45
CA LEU A 211 3.48 16.33 -16.47
C LEU A 211 3.83 17.80 -16.67
N VAL A 212 4.23 18.47 -15.59
CA VAL A 212 4.77 19.83 -15.64
C VAL A 212 6.01 19.95 -14.75
N PRO A 213 6.98 20.82 -15.08
CA PRO A 213 8.04 21.24 -14.17
C PRO A 213 7.49 21.78 -12.84
N HIS A 214 8.18 21.50 -11.74
CA HIS A 214 7.80 21.97 -10.40
C HIS A 214 7.70 23.50 -10.32
N SER A 215 8.55 24.24 -11.05
CA SER A 215 8.54 25.71 -11.09
C SER A 215 7.24 26.31 -11.64
N LEU A 216 6.43 25.54 -12.38
CA LEU A 216 5.15 26.01 -12.94
C LEU A 216 3.96 25.74 -12.02
N TYR A 217 4.09 24.79 -11.09
CA TYR A 217 3.06 24.45 -10.12
C TYR A 217 3.73 23.88 -8.87
N PRO A 218 4.30 24.73 -8.01
CA PRO A 218 5.02 24.30 -6.82
C PRO A 218 4.06 23.77 -5.75
N ASP A 219 4.60 23.16 -4.70
CA ASP A 219 3.79 22.71 -3.57
C ASP A 219 3.14 23.91 -2.83
N SER A 220 1.82 23.84 -2.66
CA SER A 220 1.11 24.71 -1.71
C SER A 220 1.31 24.22 -0.27
N PHE A 221 0.86 25.01 0.71
CA PHE A 221 0.84 24.56 2.11
C PHE A 221 0.08 23.22 2.26
N ASN A 222 -1.10 23.11 1.64
CA ASN A 222 -1.93 21.90 1.77
C ASN A 222 -1.40 20.72 0.94
N ALA A 223 -0.55 20.96 -0.07
CA ALA A 223 0.21 19.88 -0.69
C ALA A 223 1.24 19.29 0.30
N SER A 224 1.85 20.14 1.13
CA SER A 224 2.85 19.75 2.14
C SER A 224 2.26 19.34 3.49
N SER A 225 0.96 19.58 3.72
CA SER A 225 0.22 19.22 4.94
C SER A 225 -1.24 18.93 4.57
N SER A 226 -1.50 17.70 4.10
CA SER A 226 -2.77 17.32 3.43
C SER A 226 -3.91 16.98 4.39
N SER A 227 -3.62 16.72 5.66
CA SER A 227 -4.57 16.16 6.64
C SER A 227 -5.93 16.88 6.73
N THR A 228 -5.92 18.22 6.70
CA THR A 228 -7.16 19.01 6.76
C THR A 228 -7.95 18.92 5.46
N MET A 229 -7.29 18.99 4.31
CA MET A 229 -7.92 18.84 3.00
C MET A 229 -8.59 17.47 2.88
N ASP A 230 -7.84 16.42 3.24
CA ASP A 230 -8.29 15.04 3.17
C ASP A 230 -9.49 14.77 4.07
N ARG A 231 -9.48 15.32 5.29
CA ARG A 231 -10.62 15.24 6.20
C ARG A 231 -11.86 15.90 5.63
N LEU A 232 -11.74 17.09 5.02
CA LEU A 232 -12.89 17.79 4.43
C LEU A 232 -13.47 17.02 3.25
N ILE A 233 -12.62 16.59 2.31
CA ILE A 233 -13.06 15.82 1.14
C ILE A 233 -13.65 14.48 1.58
N THR A 234 -13.03 13.77 2.51
CA THR A 234 -13.52 12.47 3.02
C THR A 234 -14.88 12.61 3.68
N THR A 235 -15.08 13.61 4.55
CA THR A 235 -16.39 13.85 5.18
C THR A 235 -17.45 14.13 4.13
N LYS A 236 -17.14 14.95 3.13
CA LYS A 236 -18.10 15.28 2.07
C LYS A 236 -18.44 14.06 1.20
N LEU A 237 -17.44 13.25 0.83
CA LEU A 237 -17.66 12.02 0.07
C LEU A 237 -18.50 10.99 0.84
N ARG A 238 -18.36 10.89 2.17
CA ARG A 238 -19.21 10.02 3.00
C ARG A 238 -20.67 10.48 2.98
N GLU A 239 -20.92 11.79 3.07
CA GLU A 239 -22.26 12.37 2.90
C GLU A 239 -22.82 12.05 1.50
N ASP A 240 -22.02 12.27 0.46
CA ASP A 240 -22.40 12.04 -0.93
C ASP A 240 -22.71 10.56 -1.20
N ALA A 241 -21.97 9.65 -0.58
CA ALA A 241 -22.19 8.22 -0.71
C ALA A 241 -23.53 7.77 -0.11
N VAL A 242 -23.91 8.29 1.06
CA VAL A 242 -25.24 8.05 1.65
C VAL A 242 -26.33 8.53 0.69
N ARG A 243 -26.15 9.74 0.14
CA ARG A 243 -27.11 10.33 -0.80
C ARG A 243 -27.23 9.56 -2.10
N LEU A 244 -26.12 9.17 -2.73
CA LEU A 244 -26.11 8.39 -3.97
C LEU A 244 -26.78 7.03 -3.78
N ARG A 245 -26.51 6.34 -2.66
CA ARG A 245 -27.15 5.06 -2.36
C ARG A 245 -28.66 5.20 -2.24
N SER A 246 -29.14 6.22 -1.52
CA SER A 246 -30.58 6.51 -1.39
C SER A 246 -31.25 6.77 -2.75
N ILE A 247 -30.60 7.54 -3.64
CA ILE A 247 -31.12 7.79 -5.00
C ILE A 247 -31.15 6.49 -5.81
N ALA A 248 -30.07 5.71 -5.79
CA ALA A 248 -29.93 4.49 -6.57
C ALA A 248 -30.95 3.40 -6.16
N THR A 249 -31.25 3.29 -4.87
CA THR A 249 -32.21 2.32 -4.33
C THR A 249 -33.66 2.82 -4.30
N SER A 250 -33.91 4.06 -4.73
CA SER A 250 -35.27 4.61 -4.79
C SER A 250 -36.17 3.88 -5.79
N ASN A 251 -37.49 3.98 -5.56
CA ASN A 251 -38.54 3.40 -6.41
C ASN A 251 -38.80 4.20 -7.71
N ALA A 252 -37.98 5.19 -8.05
CA ALA A 252 -38.09 5.93 -9.30
C ALA A 252 -37.76 5.05 -10.51
N SER A 253 -38.24 5.42 -11.71
CA SER A 253 -37.89 4.71 -12.94
C SER A 253 -36.38 4.75 -13.21
N VAL A 254 -35.87 3.77 -13.96
CA VAL A 254 -34.44 3.64 -14.25
C VAL A 254 -33.89 4.89 -14.94
N GLU A 255 -34.66 5.49 -15.85
CA GLU A 255 -34.30 6.69 -16.60
C GLU A 255 -34.17 7.90 -15.67
N VAL A 256 -35.14 8.08 -14.76
CA VAL A 256 -35.12 9.15 -13.76
C VAL A 256 -33.92 8.98 -12.83
N LYS A 257 -33.67 7.76 -12.33
CA LYS A 257 -32.50 7.47 -11.47
C LYS A 257 -31.19 7.81 -12.17
N LYS A 258 -30.99 7.38 -13.42
CA LYS A 258 -29.78 7.67 -14.19
C LYS A 258 -29.58 9.18 -14.36
N ALA A 259 -30.62 9.92 -14.72
CA ALA A 259 -30.55 11.37 -14.88
C ALA A 259 -30.23 12.08 -13.55
N THR A 260 -30.91 11.68 -12.46
CA THR A 260 -30.66 12.25 -11.13
C THR A 260 -29.25 11.94 -10.63
N ILE A 261 -28.78 10.70 -10.76
CA ILE A 261 -27.42 10.30 -10.38
C ILE A 261 -26.39 11.12 -11.17
N SER A 262 -26.55 11.25 -12.48
CA SER A 262 -25.64 12.05 -13.32
C SER A 262 -25.54 13.50 -12.84
N ASN A 263 -26.69 14.14 -12.61
CA ASN A 263 -26.74 15.54 -12.16
C ASN A 263 -26.16 15.73 -10.75
N GLU A 264 -26.42 14.80 -9.82
CA GLU A 264 -25.89 14.90 -8.46
C GLU A 264 -24.39 14.62 -8.41
N LYS A 265 -23.89 13.63 -9.15
CA LYS A 265 -22.44 13.40 -9.25
C LYS A 265 -21.69 14.61 -9.78
N GLU A 266 -22.24 15.30 -10.78
CA GLU A 266 -21.59 16.51 -11.32
C GLU A 266 -21.48 17.59 -10.24
N LYS A 267 -22.52 17.78 -9.41
CA LYS A 267 -22.49 18.72 -8.28
C LYS A 267 -21.46 18.31 -7.23
N MET A 268 -21.46 17.04 -6.84
CA MET A 268 -20.52 16.46 -5.87
C MET A 268 -19.07 16.70 -6.32
N LEU A 269 -18.74 16.40 -7.58
CA LEU A 269 -17.41 16.64 -8.13
C LEU A 269 -17.06 18.12 -8.23
N LYS A 270 -18.03 19.02 -8.49
CA LYS A 270 -17.82 20.48 -8.44
C LYS A 270 -17.45 20.95 -7.03
N GLU A 271 -18.06 20.39 -6.00
CA GLU A 271 -17.74 20.69 -4.59
C GLU A 271 -16.34 20.20 -4.22
N ILE A 272 -15.95 18.97 -4.64
CA ILE A 272 -14.59 18.48 -4.44
C ILE A 272 -13.56 19.34 -5.20
N HIS A 273 -13.85 19.67 -6.46
CA HIS A 273 -13.02 20.56 -7.27
C HIS A 273 -12.84 21.94 -6.62
N LEU A 274 -13.90 22.50 -6.01
CA LEU A 274 -13.83 23.75 -5.26
C LEU A 274 -12.82 23.65 -4.11
N ILE A 275 -12.93 22.60 -3.28
CA ILE A 275 -12.01 22.39 -2.14
C ILE A 275 -10.56 22.27 -2.65
N LEU A 276 -10.31 21.42 -3.64
CA LEU A 276 -8.98 21.22 -4.21
C LEU A 276 -8.39 22.51 -4.79
N THR A 277 -9.19 23.26 -5.55
CA THR A 277 -8.73 24.50 -6.18
C THR A 277 -8.41 25.59 -5.15
N LEU A 278 -9.20 25.70 -4.07
CA LEU A 278 -8.93 26.66 -3.00
C LEU A 278 -7.71 26.28 -2.14
N MET A 279 -7.43 24.98 -2.00
CA MET A 279 -6.34 24.50 -1.13
C MET A 279 -5.00 24.28 -1.86
N LEU A 280 -5.04 23.94 -3.15
CA LEU A 280 -3.86 23.65 -3.98
C LEU A 280 -3.61 24.70 -5.08
N GLY A 281 -4.59 25.54 -5.40
CA GLY A 281 -4.56 26.44 -6.55
C GLY A 281 -4.96 25.73 -7.87
N PRO A 282 -5.33 26.49 -8.91
CA PRO A 282 -5.71 25.89 -10.20
C PRO A 282 -4.48 25.31 -10.93
N PRO A 283 -4.49 24.04 -11.35
CA PRO A 283 -3.37 23.44 -12.07
C PRO A 283 -3.29 23.93 -13.52
N PRO A 284 -2.08 23.92 -14.14
CA PRO A 284 -1.95 24.13 -15.59
C PRO A 284 -2.85 23.18 -16.40
N PRO A 285 -3.59 23.66 -17.42
CA PRO A 285 -4.52 22.81 -18.16
C PRO A 285 -3.76 21.73 -18.97
N PRO A 286 -4.18 20.45 -18.96
CA PRO A 286 -3.48 19.36 -19.66
C PRO A 286 -3.27 19.57 -21.16
N ASN A 287 -4.16 20.36 -21.77
CA ASN A 287 -4.21 20.64 -23.20
C ASN A 287 -3.82 22.08 -23.57
N ALA A 288 -3.50 22.92 -22.58
CA ALA A 288 -3.01 24.27 -22.84
C ALA A 288 -1.48 24.29 -22.78
N ALA A 289 -0.87 25.17 -23.57
CA ALA A 289 0.57 25.29 -23.59
C ALA A 289 1.05 26.11 -22.38
N PHE A 290 2.11 25.65 -21.73
CA PHE A 290 2.92 26.43 -20.82
C PHE A 290 4.25 26.80 -21.49
N THR A 291 4.92 27.81 -20.93
CA THR A 291 6.31 28.15 -21.27
C THR A 291 7.17 27.84 -20.06
N TRP A 292 8.24 27.08 -20.25
CA TRP A 292 9.21 26.75 -19.22
C TRP A 292 10.59 27.26 -19.64
N GLU A 293 11.15 28.14 -18.82
CA GLU A 293 12.50 28.67 -18.97
C GLU A 293 13.42 27.98 -17.97
N TYR A 294 14.61 27.58 -18.43
CA TYR A 294 15.60 26.90 -17.62
C TYR A 294 17.01 27.17 -18.15
N TYR A 295 18.01 26.97 -17.29
CA TYR A 295 19.41 26.93 -17.69
C TYR A 295 19.84 25.48 -17.88
N ASP A 296 20.52 25.18 -18.98
CA ASP A 296 21.21 23.91 -19.13
C ASP A 296 22.52 23.87 -18.31
N LYS A 297 23.20 22.72 -18.29
CA LYS A 297 24.50 22.53 -17.61
C LYS A 297 25.61 23.45 -18.12
N ASP A 298 25.45 24.01 -19.31
CA ASP A 298 26.40 24.92 -19.95
C ASP A 298 26.05 26.40 -19.65
N ASN A 299 25.06 26.64 -18.75
CA ASN A 299 24.51 27.95 -18.38
C ASN A 299 23.83 28.72 -19.52
N ASN A 300 23.35 28.03 -20.56
CA ASN A 300 22.57 28.66 -21.61
C ASN A 300 21.09 28.74 -21.20
N LEU A 301 20.51 29.95 -21.33
CA LEU A 301 19.07 30.13 -21.17
C LEU A 301 18.32 29.43 -22.31
N CYS A 302 17.47 28.48 -21.94
CA CYS A 302 16.63 27.70 -22.83
C CYS A 302 15.16 27.97 -22.54
N THR A 303 14.33 27.92 -23.58
CA THR A 303 12.87 28.06 -23.46
C THR A 303 12.17 26.89 -24.15
N LEU A 304 11.26 26.23 -23.44
CA LEU A 304 10.39 25.19 -23.97
C LEU A 304 8.94 25.65 -23.88
N ARG A 305 8.24 25.69 -25.02
CA ARG A 305 6.78 25.88 -25.06
C ARG A 305 6.10 24.58 -25.45
N THR A 306 5.37 23.97 -24.54
CA THR A 306 4.72 22.67 -24.73
C THR A 306 3.46 22.56 -23.88
N ARG A 307 2.73 21.45 -23.98
CA ARG A 307 1.54 21.15 -23.16
C ARG A 307 1.87 20.03 -22.18
N PRO A 308 1.22 19.93 -21.00
CA PRO A 308 1.53 18.88 -20.02
C PRO A 308 1.51 17.46 -20.58
N THR A 309 0.50 17.12 -21.38
CA THR A 309 0.38 15.80 -22.04
C THR A 309 1.47 15.55 -23.08
N ALA A 310 1.93 16.60 -23.79
CA ALA A 310 3.04 16.48 -24.73
C ALA A 310 4.39 16.34 -24.01
N PHE A 311 4.60 17.08 -22.93
CA PHE A 311 5.80 16.96 -22.08
C PHE A 311 5.93 15.55 -21.48
N ALA A 312 4.83 14.94 -21.06
CA ALA A 312 4.82 13.56 -20.59
C ALA A 312 5.21 12.53 -21.68
N LYS A 313 4.79 12.74 -22.94
CA LYS A 313 5.13 11.85 -24.07
C LYS A 313 6.62 11.85 -24.40
N GLU A 314 7.34 12.89 -24.02
CA GLU A 314 8.79 12.96 -24.20
C GLU A 314 9.54 11.86 -23.46
N LEU A 315 8.95 11.33 -22.39
CA LEU A 315 9.50 10.20 -21.65
C LEU A 315 9.63 8.93 -22.51
N SER A 316 8.83 8.80 -23.57
CA SER A 316 8.91 7.70 -24.56
C SER A 316 9.58 8.10 -25.87
N ASP A 317 10.05 9.35 -26.01
CA ASP A 317 10.66 9.76 -27.27
C ASP A 317 12.01 9.05 -27.48
N SER A 318 12.38 8.88 -28.76
CA SER A 318 13.58 8.11 -29.11
C SER A 318 14.87 8.66 -28.52
N ARG A 319 14.94 9.98 -28.23
CA ARG A 319 16.13 10.60 -27.62
C ARG A 319 16.19 10.27 -26.13
N THR A 320 15.08 10.38 -25.41
CA THR A 320 14.97 10.03 -23.99
C THR A 320 15.21 8.54 -23.76
N VAL A 321 14.57 7.68 -24.55
CA VAL A 321 14.75 6.22 -24.47
C VAL A 321 16.21 5.84 -24.70
N ARG A 322 16.89 6.43 -25.69
CA ARG A 322 18.34 6.23 -25.88
C ARG A 322 19.16 6.72 -24.70
N ALA A 323 18.83 7.89 -24.13
CA ALA A 323 19.52 8.42 -22.94
C ALA A 323 19.31 7.57 -21.68
N LEU A 324 18.23 6.77 -21.64
CA LEU A 324 17.93 5.80 -20.60
C LEU A 324 18.35 4.36 -20.97
N GLY A 325 19.31 4.17 -21.88
CA GLY A 325 19.82 2.83 -22.18
C GLY A 325 18.79 1.90 -22.83
N GLY A 326 17.83 2.45 -23.57
CA GLY A 326 16.78 1.71 -24.27
C GLY A 326 15.47 1.54 -23.50
N THR A 327 15.35 2.11 -22.30
CA THR A 327 14.16 1.99 -21.47
C THR A 327 13.14 3.10 -21.75
N ASP A 328 11.90 2.67 -22.00
CA ASP A 328 10.72 3.53 -22.01
C ASP A 328 10.02 3.43 -20.66
N VAL A 329 9.98 4.54 -19.92
CA VAL A 329 9.39 4.55 -18.57
C VAL A 329 7.90 4.23 -18.54
N HIS A 330 7.19 4.40 -19.67
CA HIS A 330 5.78 4.04 -19.80
C HIS A 330 5.56 2.53 -19.94
N GLN A 331 6.60 1.78 -20.29
CA GLN A 331 6.59 0.31 -20.42
C GLN A 331 7.01 -0.42 -19.14
N LEU A 332 7.40 0.32 -18.09
CA LEU A 332 7.77 -0.27 -16.81
C LEU A 332 6.56 -0.95 -16.16
N PHE A 333 6.82 -2.02 -15.44
CA PHE A 333 5.79 -2.80 -14.75
C PHE A 333 6.26 -3.22 -13.35
N SER A 334 5.30 -3.53 -12.48
CA SER A 334 5.56 -3.91 -11.09
C SER A 334 5.85 -5.40 -10.96
N LEU A 335 7.04 -5.74 -10.47
CA LEU A 335 7.30 -7.00 -9.79
C LEU A 335 6.89 -6.87 -8.33
N VAL A 336 6.36 -7.95 -7.76
CA VAL A 336 6.15 -8.05 -6.31
C VAL A 336 6.68 -9.35 -5.74
N ASN A 337 7.01 -9.34 -4.46
CA ASN A 337 7.31 -10.54 -3.69
C ASN A 337 6.27 -10.68 -2.57
N ASP A 338 5.19 -11.38 -2.90
CA ASP A 338 4.15 -11.78 -1.96
C ASP A 338 4.24 -13.31 -1.74
N PRO A 339 4.93 -13.76 -0.66
CA PRO A 339 5.11 -15.18 -0.38
C PRO A 339 3.82 -15.90 0.04
N ARG A 340 2.70 -15.20 0.24
CA ARG A 340 1.38 -15.82 0.53
C ARG A 340 0.75 -16.41 -0.73
N ASN A 341 1.21 -15.98 -1.90
CA ASN A 341 0.67 -16.35 -3.21
C ASN A 341 1.72 -17.09 -4.04
N PRO A 342 1.33 -18.02 -4.93
CA PRO A 342 2.27 -18.65 -5.85
C PRO A 342 3.03 -17.63 -6.70
N TYR A 343 4.32 -17.88 -6.93
CA TYR A 343 5.13 -17.09 -7.86
C TYR A 343 4.76 -17.37 -9.33
N ASN A 344 5.22 -16.51 -10.23
CA ASN A 344 4.88 -16.47 -11.65
C ASN A 344 3.37 -16.32 -11.92
N ARG A 345 2.69 -15.57 -11.03
CA ARG A 345 1.27 -15.29 -11.09
C ARG A 345 1.02 -13.79 -11.17
N LEU A 346 0.11 -13.38 -12.07
CA LEU A 346 -0.37 -12.00 -12.09
C LEU A 346 -1.38 -11.80 -10.95
N LEU A 347 -1.17 -10.77 -10.16
CA LEU A 347 -2.05 -10.34 -9.07
C LEU A 347 -2.64 -8.96 -9.39
N SER A 348 -3.79 -8.68 -8.81
CA SER A 348 -4.43 -7.35 -8.81
C SER A 348 -5.32 -7.23 -7.58
N VAL A 349 -5.57 -6.01 -7.11
CA VAL A 349 -6.40 -5.74 -5.94
C VAL A 349 -7.74 -5.17 -6.39
N LYS A 350 -8.85 -5.77 -5.93
CA LYS A 350 -10.20 -5.29 -6.25
C LYS A 350 -10.37 -3.84 -5.81
N ARG A 351 -10.91 -3.00 -6.71
CA ARG A 351 -11.25 -1.60 -6.44
C ARG A 351 -10.06 -0.72 -5.98
N LEU A 352 -8.82 -1.17 -6.17
CA LEU A 352 -7.64 -0.33 -6.00
C LEU A 352 -7.37 0.44 -7.30
N GLY A 353 -7.56 1.76 -7.27
CA GLY A 353 -7.37 2.62 -8.43
C GLY A 353 -7.65 4.09 -8.14
N ASN A 354 -7.46 4.93 -9.14
CA ASN A 354 -7.75 6.36 -9.09
C ASN A 354 -8.58 6.83 -10.29
N VAL A 355 -8.15 6.57 -11.52
CA VAL A 355 -8.89 6.97 -12.72
C VAL A 355 -9.92 5.89 -13.07
N TYR A 356 -11.20 6.25 -13.07
CA TYR A 356 -12.26 5.30 -13.44
C TYR A 356 -12.12 4.87 -14.91
N GLY A 357 -12.16 3.56 -15.17
CA GLY A 357 -11.86 2.98 -16.49
C GLY A 357 -10.39 3.04 -16.91
N GLY A 358 -9.49 3.49 -16.02
CA GLY A 358 -8.05 3.48 -16.23
C GLY A 358 -7.44 2.07 -16.18
N ARG A 359 -6.12 2.01 -16.35
CA ARG A 359 -5.34 0.78 -16.22
C ARG A 359 -5.50 0.22 -14.79
N PRO A 360 -5.83 -1.07 -14.61
CA PRO A 360 -5.86 -1.68 -13.29
C PRO A 360 -4.45 -1.80 -12.70
N VAL A 361 -4.36 -1.73 -11.37
CA VAL A 361 -3.10 -2.03 -10.67
C VAL A 361 -2.79 -3.51 -10.81
N THR A 362 -1.61 -3.83 -11.35
CA THR A 362 -1.19 -5.20 -11.61
C THR A 362 0.22 -5.48 -11.11
N TYR A 363 0.41 -6.70 -10.61
CA TYR A 363 1.68 -7.14 -10.05
C TYR A 363 2.07 -8.51 -10.59
N VAL A 364 3.30 -8.65 -11.06
CA VAL A 364 3.89 -9.95 -11.40
C VAL A 364 4.59 -10.49 -10.16
N ASN A 365 3.99 -11.49 -9.51
CA ASN A 365 4.52 -12.07 -8.28
C ASN A 365 5.72 -12.99 -8.58
N VAL A 366 6.87 -12.74 -7.98
CA VAL A 366 8.13 -13.48 -8.18
C VAL A 366 8.91 -13.62 -6.87
N ASP A 367 9.91 -14.49 -6.85
CA ASP A 367 10.86 -14.57 -5.74
C ASP A 367 11.73 -13.31 -5.64
N MET A 368 12.28 -13.07 -4.45
CA MET A 368 13.10 -11.88 -4.20
C MET A 368 14.41 -11.89 -4.99
N LYS A 369 14.94 -13.08 -5.32
CA LYS A 369 16.13 -13.20 -6.16
C LYS A 369 15.90 -12.56 -7.53
N THR A 370 14.75 -12.83 -8.15
CA THR A 370 14.35 -12.26 -9.44
C THR A 370 14.21 -10.73 -9.36
N ILE A 371 13.62 -10.22 -8.27
CA ILE A 371 13.54 -8.77 -8.03
C ILE A 371 14.94 -8.15 -7.93
N LYS A 372 15.81 -8.71 -7.08
CA LYS A 372 17.19 -8.22 -6.87
C LYS A 372 17.98 -8.22 -8.18
N GLU A 373 17.92 -9.30 -8.96
CA GLU A 373 18.58 -9.40 -10.27
C GLU A 373 18.08 -8.32 -11.26
N ALA A 374 16.77 -8.10 -11.33
CA ALA A 374 16.17 -7.07 -12.18
C ALA A 374 16.60 -5.65 -11.74
N CYS A 375 16.62 -5.37 -10.43
CA CYS A 375 17.08 -4.11 -9.86
C CYS A 375 18.56 -3.85 -10.20
N ILE A 376 19.44 -4.84 -10.00
CA ILE A 376 20.86 -4.73 -10.35
C ILE A 376 21.04 -4.45 -11.85
N ALA A 377 20.25 -5.12 -12.71
CA ALA A 377 20.30 -4.92 -14.15
C ALA A 377 19.87 -3.49 -14.55
N MET A 378 18.82 -2.95 -13.94
CA MET A 378 18.39 -1.54 -14.12
C MET A 378 19.48 -0.56 -13.70
N LEU A 379 20.07 -0.75 -12.51
CA LEU A 379 21.13 0.11 -11.97
C LEU A 379 22.39 0.08 -12.83
N LYS A 380 22.79 -1.09 -13.35
CA LYS A 380 23.90 -1.23 -14.32
C LYS A 380 23.65 -0.47 -15.62
N ARG A 381 22.39 -0.32 -16.03
CA ARG A 381 21.99 0.50 -17.19
C ARG A 381 21.87 1.98 -16.86
N GLY A 382 22.10 2.37 -15.61
CA GLY A 382 22.03 3.76 -15.17
C GLY A 382 20.60 4.28 -15.03
N ILE A 383 19.66 3.39 -14.70
CA ILE A 383 18.24 3.70 -14.52
C ILE A 383 17.88 3.50 -13.04
N PRO A 384 17.32 4.51 -12.36
CA PRO A 384 16.83 4.36 -11.00
C PRO A 384 15.61 3.43 -10.93
N VAL A 385 15.38 2.80 -9.77
CA VAL A 385 14.29 1.82 -9.61
C VAL A 385 13.34 2.27 -8.51
N PHE A 386 12.06 2.50 -8.86
CA PHE A 386 11.01 2.67 -7.87
C PHE A 386 10.80 1.36 -7.12
N PHE A 387 10.66 1.41 -5.80
CA PHE A 387 10.30 0.26 -4.98
C PHE A 387 9.37 0.65 -3.83
N GLY A 388 8.57 -0.33 -3.40
CA GLY A 388 7.64 -0.22 -2.27
C GLY A 388 8.03 -1.17 -1.14
N SER A 389 7.98 -0.67 0.10
CA SER A 389 8.45 -1.39 1.29
C SER A 389 7.68 -1.03 2.56
N ASP A 390 7.92 -1.77 3.64
CA ASP A 390 7.55 -1.35 5.00
C ASP A 390 8.67 -0.56 5.67
N VAL A 391 8.78 0.73 5.36
CA VAL A 391 9.94 1.56 5.75
C VAL A 391 10.09 1.73 7.26
N GLY A 392 9.02 1.50 8.04
CA GLY A 392 9.03 1.65 9.49
C GLY A 392 9.69 0.49 10.23
N LYS A 393 9.86 -0.67 9.57
CA LYS A 393 10.43 -1.87 10.20
C LYS A 393 11.95 -1.79 10.20
N TYR A 394 12.57 -1.99 11.36
CA TYR A 394 14.03 -2.08 11.49
C TYR A 394 14.78 -0.95 10.75
N SER A 395 14.31 0.28 10.94
CA SER A 395 14.76 1.48 10.23
C SER A 395 15.02 2.61 11.22
N ASP A 396 16.06 3.40 10.97
CA ASP A 396 16.41 4.63 11.69
C ASP A 396 16.54 5.76 10.67
N SER A 397 15.53 6.64 10.64
CA SER A 397 15.47 7.73 9.66
C SER A 397 16.52 8.80 9.90
N THR A 398 16.93 9.01 11.15
CA THR A 398 17.95 10.03 11.47
C THR A 398 19.31 9.58 10.95
N LYS A 399 19.65 8.31 11.11
CA LYS A 399 20.90 7.74 10.57
C LYS A 399 20.82 7.39 9.09
N GLY A 400 19.61 7.19 8.56
CA GLY A 400 19.39 6.75 7.18
C GLY A 400 19.76 5.29 6.98
N ILE A 401 19.38 4.42 7.92
CA ILE A 401 19.76 3.00 7.92
C ILE A 401 18.53 2.12 7.98
N MET A 402 18.47 1.11 7.12
CA MET A 402 17.45 0.07 7.08
C MET A 402 18.16 -1.30 7.12
N ASP A 403 18.19 -1.92 8.30
CA ASP A 403 18.87 -3.19 8.51
C ASP A 403 18.13 -4.07 9.52
N THR A 404 17.84 -5.32 9.18
CA THR A 404 17.26 -6.33 10.08
C THR A 404 18.03 -6.49 11.40
N ALA A 405 19.33 -6.19 11.42
CA ALA A 405 20.17 -6.25 12.63
C ALA A 405 20.22 -4.92 13.41
N LEU A 406 19.47 -3.90 13.01
CA LEU A 406 19.56 -2.55 13.56
C LEU A 406 19.14 -2.45 15.04
N TYR A 407 18.25 -3.33 15.51
CA TYR A 407 17.74 -3.34 16.87
C TYR A 407 17.87 -4.71 17.53
N GLU A 408 18.53 -4.76 18.68
CA GLU A 408 18.80 -5.98 19.44
C GLU A 408 17.66 -6.30 20.43
N TYR A 409 16.42 -6.44 19.92
CA TYR A 409 15.25 -6.72 20.78
C TYR A 409 15.35 -8.04 21.54
N GLU A 410 15.94 -9.07 20.93
CA GLU A 410 16.14 -10.37 21.58
C GLU A 410 17.09 -10.25 22.78
N LEU A 411 18.14 -9.42 22.68
CA LEU A 411 19.03 -9.12 23.80
C LEU A 411 18.29 -8.39 24.94
N GLY A 412 17.51 -7.37 24.58
CA GLY A 412 16.79 -6.54 25.55
C GLY A 412 15.70 -7.30 26.31
N PHE A 413 14.93 -8.12 25.60
CA PHE A 413 13.68 -8.69 26.12
C PHE A 413 13.67 -10.21 26.25
N ASN A 414 14.71 -10.92 25.79
CA ASN A 414 14.69 -12.39 25.64
C ASN A 414 13.51 -12.88 24.77
N ILE A 415 13.02 -12.03 23.86
CA ILE A 415 11.88 -12.31 22.99
C ILE A 415 12.35 -12.23 21.54
N LYS A 416 12.05 -13.29 20.77
CA LYS A 416 12.28 -13.32 19.33
C LYS A 416 11.00 -12.98 18.58
N LEU A 417 11.07 -11.97 17.71
CA LEU A 417 9.98 -11.59 16.79
C LEU A 417 10.13 -12.35 15.46
N GLY A 418 9.86 -13.66 15.48
CA GLY A 418 10.25 -14.61 14.43
C GLY A 418 9.24 -14.93 13.34
N MET A 419 8.19 -14.11 13.15
CA MET A 419 7.21 -14.35 12.07
C MET A 419 7.89 -14.29 10.70
N SER A 420 7.54 -15.19 9.80
CA SER A 420 7.92 -15.12 8.39
C SER A 420 7.25 -13.93 7.68
N LYS A 421 7.80 -13.51 6.53
CA LYS A 421 7.22 -12.46 5.70
C LYS A 421 5.76 -12.73 5.31
N ALA A 422 5.41 -13.99 5.04
CA ALA A 422 4.04 -14.38 4.72
C ALA A 422 3.11 -14.22 5.93
N GLU A 423 3.53 -14.68 7.11
CA GLU A 423 2.75 -14.55 8.34
C GLU A 423 2.53 -13.08 8.70
N ARG A 424 3.58 -12.23 8.59
CA ARG A 424 3.45 -10.79 8.88
C ARG A 424 2.43 -10.10 7.98
N LEU A 425 2.39 -10.45 6.68
CA LEU A 425 1.38 -9.96 5.76
C LEU A 425 -0.03 -10.53 6.06
N GLN A 426 -0.13 -11.77 6.55
CA GLN A 426 -1.43 -12.38 6.87
C GLN A 426 -2.05 -11.85 8.15
N THR A 427 -1.22 -11.54 9.16
CA THR A 427 -1.67 -11.09 10.49
C THR A 427 -1.77 -9.57 10.63
N GLY A 428 -1.32 -8.81 9.63
CA GLY A 428 -1.32 -7.34 9.65
C GLY A 428 -0.12 -6.71 10.35
N GLU A 429 0.93 -7.49 10.64
CA GLU A 429 2.17 -6.98 11.25
C GLU A 429 3.03 -6.20 10.25
N SER A 430 2.93 -6.49 8.96
CA SER A 430 3.66 -5.75 7.92
C SER A 430 2.84 -5.62 6.64
N GLN A 431 3.07 -4.53 5.92
CA GLN A 431 2.44 -4.22 4.64
C GLN A 431 3.29 -3.22 3.86
N MET A 432 2.95 -2.97 2.60
CA MET A 432 3.55 -1.86 1.86
C MET A 432 3.09 -0.52 2.44
N THR A 433 4.01 0.27 2.97
CA THR A 433 3.70 1.58 3.58
C THR A 433 4.32 2.73 2.81
N HIS A 434 5.51 2.58 2.23
CA HIS A 434 6.23 3.73 1.65
C HIS A 434 6.94 3.38 0.35
N ALA A 435 7.02 4.36 -0.54
CA ALA A 435 7.69 4.24 -1.84
C ALA A 435 8.97 5.07 -1.89
N MET A 436 10.05 4.49 -2.40
CA MET A 436 11.37 5.13 -2.51
C MET A 436 12.05 4.72 -3.82
N VAL A 437 13.30 5.17 -4.03
CA VAL A 437 14.04 4.93 -5.27
C VAL A 437 15.41 4.33 -4.99
N LEU A 438 15.76 3.21 -5.65
CA LEU A 438 17.12 2.68 -5.65
C LEU A 438 17.99 3.44 -6.65
N THR A 439 19.18 3.88 -6.22
CA THR A 439 20.15 4.59 -7.08
C THR A 439 21.51 3.91 -7.17
N ALA A 440 21.81 2.97 -6.28
CA ALA A 440 23.05 2.20 -6.30
C ALA A 440 22.92 0.86 -5.56
N VAL A 441 23.86 -0.04 -5.81
CA VAL A 441 24.00 -1.32 -5.13
C VAL A 441 25.48 -1.64 -4.94
N HIS A 442 25.81 -2.27 -3.82
CA HIS A 442 27.13 -2.82 -3.57
C HIS A 442 27.07 -4.34 -3.73
N VAL A 443 27.82 -4.88 -4.69
CA VAL A 443 27.85 -6.32 -5.01
C VAL A 443 29.22 -6.90 -4.69
N VAL A 444 29.26 -8.00 -3.94
CA VAL A 444 30.47 -8.77 -3.61
C VAL A 444 30.25 -10.21 -4.05
N ASP A 445 31.19 -10.78 -4.80
CA ASP A 445 31.10 -12.16 -5.33
C ASP A 445 29.78 -12.46 -6.06
N GLY A 446 29.29 -11.47 -6.82
CA GLY A 446 28.05 -11.56 -7.58
C GLY A 446 26.77 -11.44 -6.75
N LYS A 447 26.85 -11.24 -5.43
CA LYS A 447 25.69 -11.07 -4.54
C LYS A 447 25.57 -9.64 -4.03
N PRO A 448 24.36 -9.06 -4.00
CA PRO A 448 24.14 -7.77 -3.36
C PRO A 448 24.40 -7.87 -1.85
N VAL A 449 24.96 -6.81 -1.27
CA VAL A 449 25.25 -6.69 0.17
C VAL A 449 24.44 -5.55 0.78
N ARG A 450 24.34 -4.43 0.07
CA ARG A 450 23.56 -3.25 0.47
C ARG A 450 23.17 -2.40 -0.73
N TRP A 451 22.15 -1.59 -0.54
CA TRP A 451 21.49 -0.79 -1.56
C TRP A 451 21.44 0.67 -1.13
N ARG A 452 21.60 1.58 -2.10
CA ARG A 452 21.44 3.03 -1.87
C ARG A 452 20.02 3.43 -2.23
N VAL A 453 19.39 4.12 -1.30
CA VAL A 453 17.99 4.51 -1.40
C VAL A 453 17.87 6.03 -1.35
N GLU A 454 17.31 6.63 -2.38
CA GLU A 454 16.85 8.01 -2.39
C GLU A 454 15.45 8.08 -1.78
N ASN A 455 15.29 8.89 -0.73
CA ASN A 455 14.02 9.13 -0.06
C ASN A 455 13.48 10.54 -0.39
N SER A 456 12.23 10.79 -0.02
CA SER A 456 11.52 12.06 -0.23
C SER A 456 11.21 12.79 1.08
N TRP A 457 12.15 12.78 2.03
CA TRP A 457 12.00 13.39 3.36
C TRP A 457 13.01 14.53 3.62
N SER A 458 13.37 15.29 2.58
CA SER A 458 14.40 16.34 2.58
C SER A 458 15.85 15.82 2.67
N ASP A 459 16.79 16.74 2.48
CA ASP A 459 18.23 16.52 2.61
C ASP A 459 18.73 16.48 4.07
N ARG A 460 17.85 16.70 5.05
CA ARG A 460 18.20 16.68 6.48
C ARG A 460 18.09 15.31 7.12
N VAL A 461 17.46 14.36 6.44
CA VAL A 461 17.19 13.01 6.92
C VAL A 461 18.18 12.03 6.29
N GLY A 462 18.70 11.10 7.08
CA GLY A 462 19.76 10.18 6.65
C GLY A 462 21.04 10.89 6.20
N ASP A 463 21.73 10.32 5.21
CA ASP A 463 22.90 10.95 4.58
C ASP A 463 22.44 11.81 3.40
N LYS A 464 22.15 13.08 3.67
CA LYS A 464 21.70 14.06 2.67
C LYS A 464 20.47 13.57 1.89
N GLY A 465 19.49 13.00 2.58
CA GLY A 465 18.26 12.44 1.99
C GLY A 465 18.38 11.00 1.50
N TYR A 466 19.56 10.39 1.63
CA TYR A 466 19.81 9.01 1.22
C TYR A 466 19.93 8.06 2.40
N PHE A 467 19.50 6.83 2.17
CA PHE A 467 19.55 5.73 3.11
C PHE A 467 20.44 4.61 2.57
N VAL A 468 21.00 3.81 3.47
CA VAL A 468 21.60 2.51 3.20
C VAL A 468 20.59 1.44 3.64
N MET A 469 20.31 0.50 2.74
CA MET A 469 19.45 -0.65 3.01
C MET A 469 20.28 -1.93 2.91
N SER A 470 20.34 -2.72 3.96
CA SER A 470 21.02 -4.02 3.93
C SER A 470 20.28 -4.99 3.00
N ASP A 471 21.00 -5.93 2.38
CA ASP A 471 20.37 -6.89 1.46
C ASP A 471 19.35 -7.80 2.16
N ALA A 472 19.55 -8.10 3.45
CA ALA A 472 18.61 -8.84 4.28
C ALA A 472 17.34 -8.04 4.57
N TRP A 473 17.45 -6.72 4.77
CA TRP A 473 16.27 -5.86 4.90
C TRP A 473 15.43 -5.86 3.62
N MET A 474 16.07 -5.86 2.45
CA MET A 474 15.37 -6.01 1.18
C MET A 474 14.59 -7.32 1.10
N ASP A 475 15.12 -8.44 1.59
CA ASP A 475 14.40 -9.71 1.62
C ASP A 475 13.12 -9.64 2.47
N GLU A 476 13.21 -9.01 3.65
CA GLU A 476 12.14 -9.07 4.66
C GLU A 476 11.06 -8.00 4.46
N PHE A 477 11.42 -6.80 4.00
CA PHE A 477 10.53 -5.62 4.06
C PHE A 477 10.34 -4.89 2.72
N VAL A 478 11.03 -5.26 1.64
CA VAL A 478 10.68 -4.79 0.28
C VAL A 478 9.67 -5.74 -0.34
N TYR A 479 8.61 -5.20 -0.92
CA TYR A 479 7.52 -5.97 -1.50
C TYR A 479 7.35 -5.74 -2.99
N GLN A 480 7.73 -4.57 -3.51
CA GLN A 480 7.50 -4.18 -4.90
C GLN A 480 8.76 -3.55 -5.50
N ALA A 481 9.04 -3.82 -6.76
CA ALA A 481 9.99 -3.05 -7.57
C ALA A 481 9.43 -2.86 -8.99
N VAL A 482 9.60 -1.67 -9.55
CA VAL A 482 9.15 -1.34 -10.90
C VAL A 482 10.33 -1.40 -11.85
N VAL A 483 10.25 -2.28 -12.86
CA VAL A 483 11.39 -2.61 -13.72
C VAL A 483 11.01 -2.61 -15.19
N ASP A 484 12.03 -2.49 -16.03
CA ASP A 484 11.89 -2.60 -17.48
C ASP A 484 11.67 -4.08 -17.88
N PRO A 485 10.74 -4.39 -18.79
CA PRO A 485 10.56 -5.75 -19.29
C PRO A 485 11.88 -6.39 -19.74
N SER A 486 12.76 -5.66 -20.43
CA SER A 486 14.03 -6.18 -20.95
C SER A 486 15.06 -6.58 -19.89
N VAL A 487 14.81 -6.34 -18.59
CA VAL A 487 15.67 -6.85 -17.50
C VAL A 487 15.16 -8.14 -16.85
N VAL A 488 14.00 -8.65 -17.28
CA VAL A 488 13.45 -9.92 -16.78
C VAL A 488 13.40 -11.00 -17.87
N SER A 489 13.32 -12.25 -17.44
CA SER A 489 13.20 -13.40 -18.35
C SER A 489 11.90 -13.36 -19.16
N SER A 490 11.88 -14.05 -20.30
CA SER A 490 10.67 -14.18 -21.13
C SER A 490 9.52 -14.87 -20.37
N ALA A 491 9.82 -15.78 -19.44
CA ALA A 491 8.83 -16.42 -18.59
C ALA A 491 8.12 -15.41 -17.68
N VAL A 492 8.87 -14.51 -17.03
CA VAL A 492 8.31 -13.44 -16.18
C VAL A 492 7.47 -12.47 -17.01
N LYS A 493 7.93 -12.09 -18.21
CA LYS A 493 7.15 -11.22 -19.12
C LYS A 493 5.78 -11.81 -19.46
N LYS A 494 5.73 -13.10 -19.78
CA LYS A 494 4.49 -13.80 -20.14
C LYS A 494 3.46 -13.80 -19.00
N VAL A 495 3.86 -13.54 -17.76
CA VAL A 495 2.92 -13.39 -16.64
C VAL A 495 1.99 -12.18 -16.85
N LEU A 496 2.45 -11.12 -17.53
CA LEU A 496 1.64 -9.93 -17.83
C LEU A 496 0.42 -10.24 -18.71
N GLU A 497 0.45 -11.33 -19.47
CA GLU A 497 -0.64 -11.76 -20.35
C GLU A 497 -1.70 -12.59 -19.62
N GLN A 498 -1.46 -12.96 -18.36
CA GLN A 498 -2.40 -13.77 -17.58
C GLN A 498 -3.63 -12.96 -17.16
N LYS A 499 -4.75 -13.65 -16.95
CA LYS A 499 -5.84 -13.09 -16.14
C LYS A 499 -5.38 -13.00 -14.67
N PRO A 500 -5.44 -11.82 -14.03
CA PRO A 500 -4.93 -11.66 -12.67
C PRO A 500 -5.78 -12.44 -11.65
N LYS A 501 -5.14 -12.93 -10.58
CA LYS A 501 -5.82 -13.30 -9.34
C LYS A 501 -6.22 -12.02 -8.61
N MET A 502 -7.51 -11.84 -8.39
CA MET A 502 -8.04 -10.68 -7.67
C MET A 502 -7.93 -10.89 -6.15
N LEU A 503 -7.17 -10.03 -5.48
CA LEU A 503 -7.10 -9.91 -4.03
C LEU A 503 -8.19 -8.95 -3.53
N GLU A 504 -8.57 -9.05 -2.26
CA GLU A 504 -9.59 -8.18 -1.67
C GLU A 504 -9.07 -6.75 -1.47
N LEU A 505 -9.97 -5.76 -1.39
CA LEU A 505 -9.63 -4.34 -1.28
C LEU A 505 -8.72 -4.03 -0.07
N TRP A 506 -8.87 -4.76 1.02
CA TRP A 506 -8.09 -4.64 2.26
C TRP A 506 -6.83 -5.53 2.27
N ASP A 507 -6.39 -6.05 1.12
CA ASP A 507 -5.13 -6.80 1.06
C ASP A 507 -3.93 -5.85 1.34
N PRO A 508 -2.93 -6.27 2.14
CA PRO A 508 -1.75 -5.45 2.48
C PRO A 508 -0.83 -5.15 1.28
N MET A 509 -1.05 -5.78 0.13
CA MET A 509 -0.43 -5.39 -1.15
C MET A 509 -1.16 -4.20 -1.78
N GLY A 510 -1.49 -3.20 -0.97
CA GLY A 510 -2.33 -2.05 -1.29
C GLY A 510 -1.57 -0.78 -1.69
N ALA A 511 -2.11 0.38 -1.35
CA ALA A 511 -1.50 1.68 -1.65
C ALA A 511 -0.27 1.98 -0.77
N LEU A 512 0.65 2.80 -1.29
CA LEU A 512 1.86 3.28 -0.60
C LEU A 512 1.63 4.72 -0.11
N ALA A 513 1.62 4.96 1.21
CA ALA A 513 1.54 6.29 1.84
C ALA A 513 2.09 6.34 3.27
#